data_AF-A0A3Q2DJF5-F1
#
_entry.id   AF-A0A3Q2DJF5-F1
#
_cell.length_a   1.000
_cell.length_b   1.000
_cell.length_c   1.000
_cell.angle_alpha   90.00
_cell.angle_beta   90.00
_cell.angle_gamma   90.00
#
_symmetry.space_group_name_H-M   'P 1'
#
loop_
_entity.id
_entity.type
_entity.pdbx_description
1 polymer ?
#
loop_
_entity_poly.entity_id
_entity_poly.type
_entity_poly.pdbx_seq_one_letter_code
_entity_poly.pdbx_strand_id
1 'polypeptide(L)'
;MTESAEAVAGDVTSKRSVTIEISNITNNYCLISPKAYLDNGEVFNPPQPTVRPLKTEVCTFTKSRGKATGSVGVLTYDLFERSQNDYIETLAIMFSVPWDYNLYKNWFAVGIYKKGRNCDEALFKEMYYEKKQLEHGFVRGEANGSGINYIGNFLDIKATMCPMGNSIMKVEIWDKLFTSMGQQSY
;
A
#
# COMPACT_ATOMS: atom_id res chain seq x y z
N MET A 1 -5.77 -17.84 14.19
CA MET A 1 -4.83 -17.65 13.06
C MET A 1 -5.32 -16.45 12.29
N THR A 2 -4.44 -15.52 11.94
CA THR A 2 -4.81 -14.45 10.99
C THR A 2 -5.02 -15.12 9.63
N GLU A 3 -6.14 -14.82 8.95
CA GLU A 3 -6.37 -15.32 7.59
C GLU A 3 -5.31 -14.74 6.65
N SER A 4 -4.78 -15.56 5.73
CA SER A 4 -3.80 -15.09 4.74
C SER A 4 -4.52 -14.42 3.57
N ALA A 5 -3.80 -13.59 2.81
CA ALA A 5 -4.39 -12.97 1.63
C ALA A 5 -4.87 -13.98 0.58
N GLU A 6 -4.25 -15.16 0.46
CA GLU A 6 -4.69 -16.21 -0.45
C GLU A 6 -6.05 -16.80 -0.05
N ALA A 7 -6.26 -17.03 1.24
CA ALA A 7 -7.55 -17.52 1.74
C ALA A 7 -8.65 -16.50 1.48
N VAL A 8 -8.42 -15.23 1.86
CA VAL A 8 -9.38 -14.14 1.64
C VAL A 8 -9.65 -13.92 0.15
N ALA A 9 -8.62 -13.96 -0.71
CA ALA A 9 -8.79 -13.81 -2.15
C ALA A 9 -9.62 -14.95 -2.77
N GLY A 10 -9.58 -16.15 -2.18
CA GLY A 10 -10.40 -17.30 -2.58
C GLY A 10 -11.90 -17.08 -2.41
N ASP A 11 -12.31 -16.28 -1.43
CA ASP A 11 -13.71 -15.97 -1.14
C ASP A 11 -14.27 -14.81 -1.99
N VAL A 12 -13.40 -14.09 -2.71
CA VAL A 12 -13.79 -12.94 -3.53
C VAL A 12 -14.37 -13.41 -4.87
N THR A 13 -15.70 -13.32 -4.99
CA THR A 13 -16.44 -13.67 -6.22
C THR A 13 -16.39 -12.62 -7.33
N SER A 14 -15.81 -11.43 -7.04
CA SER A 14 -15.65 -10.38 -8.05
C SER A 14 -14.68 -10.82 -9.16
N LYS A 15 -14.91 -10.31 -10.38
CA LYS A 15 -14.04 -10.57 -11.54
C LYS A 15 -12.73 -9.77 -11.51
N ARG A 16 -12.72 -8.67 -10.74
CA ARG A 16 -11.54 -7.84 -10.54
C ARG A 16 -11.45 -7.47 -9.07
N SER A 17 -10.34 -7.78 -8.47
CA SER A 17 -10.06 -7.46 -7.08
C SER A 17 -8.57 -7.29 -6.83
N VAL A 18 -8.26 -6.64 -5.73
CA VAL A 18 -6.95 -6.73 -5.11
C VAL A 18 -7.14 -7.05 -3.63
N THR A 19 -6.47 -8.09 -3.16
CA THR A 19 -6.30 -8.38 -1.73
C THR A 19 -4.90 -7.96 -1.33
N ILE A 20 -4.80 -7.07 -0.34
CA ILE A 20 -3.54 -6.51 0.13
C ILE A 20 -3.23 -7.11 1.49
N GLU A 21 -2.11 -7.81 1.60
CA GLU A 21 -1.52 -8.26 2.85
C GLU A 21 -0.49 -7.25 3.31
N ILE A 22 -0.68 -6.64 4.48
CA ILE A 22 0.27 -5.68 5.04
C ILE A 22 0.90 -6.29 6.29
N SER A 23 2.18 -6.61 6.20
CA SER A 23 2.99 -7.10 7.30
C SER A 23 3.80 -5.96 7.90
N ASN A 24 3.43 -5.56 9.11
CA ASN A 24 4.20 -4.62 9.90
C ASN A 24 5.31 -5.37 10.65
N ILE A 25 6.52 -5.32 10.12
CA ILE A 25 7.70 -6.00 10.67
C ILE A 25 8.52 -5.04 11.56
N THR A 26 8.08 -3.79 11.68
CA THR A 26 8.68 -2.82 12.58
C THR A 26 8.49 -3.22 14.04
N ASN A 27 9.36 -2.72 14.89
CA ASN A 27 9.29 -2.91 16.34
C ASN A 27 8.55 -1.76 17.04
N ASN A 28 8.57 -0.55 16.48
CA ASN A 28 8.09 0.65 17.17
C ASN A 28 6.90 1.36 16.53
N TYR A 29 6.56 1.03 15.27
CA TYR A 29 5.52 1.75 14.53
C TYR A 29 4.18 1.03 14.54
N CYS A 30 3.11 1.74 14.86
CA CYS A 30 1.76 1.30 14.60
C CYS A 30 1.26 1.97 13.31
N LEU A 31 0.67 1.21 12.39
CA LEU A 31 -0.08 1.80 11.29
C LEU A 31 -1.47 2.14 11.84
N ILE A 32 -1.87 3.40 11.77
CA ILE A 32 -3.17 3.88 12.27
C ILE A 32 -3.89 4.73 11.22
N SER A 33 -5.15 5.07 11.49
CA SER A 33 -5.94 5.99 10.67
C SER A 33 -6.00 5.61 9.19
N PRO A 34 -6.40 4.36 8.84
CA PRO A 34 -6.50 3.97 7.43
C PRO A 34 -7.45 4.89 6.67
N LYS A 35 -7.02 5.32 5.48
CA LYS A 35 -7.87 6.05 4.52
C LYS A 35 -7.71 5.42 3.16
N ALA A 36 -8.83 5.20 2.46
CA ALA A 36 -8.83 4.68 1.10
C ALA A 36 -9.52 5.68 0.16
N TYR A 37 -8.83 6.03 -0.92
CA TYR A 37 -9.41 6.71 -2.07
C TYR A 37 -9.50 5.71 -3.22
N LEU A 38 -10.70 5.56 -3.78
CA LEU A 38 -10.96 4.67 -4.91
C LEU A 38 -11.34 5.51 -6.12
N ASP A 39 -10.46 5.52 -7.11
CA ASP A 39 -10.79 6.08 -8.43
C ASP A 39 -11.84 5.21 -9.12
N ASN A 40 -11.70 3.89 -8.96
CA ASN A 40 -12.67 2.90 -9.41
C ASN A 40 -12.73 1.72 -8.43
N GLY A 41 -13.94 1.26 -8.11
CA GLY A 41 -14.14 0.09 -7.27
C GLY A 41 -14.97 0.38 -6.02
N GLU A 42 -14.89 -0.53 -5.07
CA GLU A 42 -15.51 -0.46 -3.76
C GLU A 42 -14.67 -1.21 -2.72
N VAL A 43 -14.81 -0.83 -1.45
CA VAL A 43 -14.18 -1.53 -0.33
C VAL A 43 -14.98 -2.80 -0.06
N PHE A 44 -14.34 -3.96 -0.17
CA PHE A 44 -14.98 -5.25 0.12
C PHE A 44 -14.69 -5.65 1.58
N ASN A 45 -13.41 -5.83 1.91
CA ASN A 45 -12.95 -6.01 3.29
C ASN A 45 -12.17 -4.76 3.70
N PRO A 46 -12.63 -3.99 4.70
CA PRO A 46 -11.99 -2.73 5.06
C PRO A 46 -10.61 -2.95 5.67
N PRO A 47 -9.67 -1.99 5.49
CA PRO A 47 -8.38 -1.99 6.18
C PRO A 47 -8.56 -1.96 7.69
N GLN A 48 -7.67 -2.67 8.42
CA GLN A 48 -7.72 -2.69 9.88
C GLN A 48 -7.48 -1.29 10.46
N PRO A 49 -8.26 -0.83 11.45
CA PRO A 49 -8.07 0.49 12.06
C PRO A 49 -6.67 0.69 12.69
N THR A 50 -6.01 -0.39 13.07
CA THR A 50 -4.66 -0.37 13.63
C THR A 50 -3.90 -1.65 13.33
N VAL A 51 -2.68 -1.52 12.80
CA VAL A 51 -1.75 -2.65 12.61
C VAL A 51 -0.56 -2.44 13.53
N ARG A 52 -0.54 -3.19 14.64
CA ARG A 52 0.55 -3.11 15.63
C ARG A 52 1.85 -3.68 15.07
N PRO A 53 3.00 -3.34 15.68
CA PRO A 53 4.28 -4.01 15.46
C PRO A 53 4.15 -5.53 15.45
N LEU A 54 4.85 -6.16 14.52
CA LEU A 54 4.91 -7.62 14.34
C LEU A 54 3.52 -8.25 14.10
N LYS A 55 2.62 -7.51 13.45
CA LYS A 55 1.30 -8.00 13.04
C LYS A 55 1.10 -7.82 11.55
N THR A 56 0.29 -8.71 11.00
CA THR A 56 -0.15 -8.70 9.62
C THR A 56 -1.65 -8.42 9.58
N GLU A 57 -2.07 -7.65 8.60
CA GLU A 57 -3.46 -7.40 8.27
C GLU A 57 -3.75 -7.78 6.81
N VAL A 58 -5.03 -7.93 6.49
CA VAL A 58 -5.50 -8.19 5.13
C VAL A 58 -6.72 -7.34 4.86
N CYS A 59 -6.73 -6.64 3.72
CA CYS A 59 -7.88 -5.91 3.22
C CYS A 59 -8.11 -6.18 1.73
N THR A 60 -9.32 -5.89 1.25
CA THR A 60 -9.73 -6.24 -0.12
C THR A 60 -10.54 -5.13 -0.76
N PHE A 61 -10.18 -4.80 -2.00
CA PHE A 61 -10.90 -3.85 -2.85
C PHE A 61 -11.34 -4.54 -4.13
N THR A 62 -12.61 -4.37 -4.49
CA THR A 62 -13.19 -5.00 -5.68
C THR A 62 -13.65 -3.96 -6.66
N LYS A 63 -13.79 -4.34 -7.93
CA LYS A 63 -14.52 -3.51 -8.88
C LYS A 63 -15.98 -3.32 -8.44
N SER A 64 -16.57 -2.17 -8.76
CA SER A 64 -17.99 -1.92 -8.43
C SER A 64 -18.92 -2.82 -9.26
N ARG A 65 -19.97 -3.36 -8.65
CA ARG A 65 -20.94 -4.22 -9.36
C ARG A 65 -21.56 -3.53 -10.60
N GLY A 66 -21.76 -4.28 -11.68
CA GLY A 66 -22.49 -3.82 -12.87
C GLY A 66 -21.74 -2.87 -13.82
N LYS A 67 -20.50 -2.47 -13.50
CA LYS A 67 -19.66 -1.61 -14.37
C LYS A 67 -18.55 -2.41 -15.04
N ALA A 68 -18.13 -2.04 -16.25
CA ALA A 68 -16.94 -2.61 -16.91
C ALA A 68 -15.65 -1.89 -16.47
N THR A 69 -15.47 -1.74 -15.15
CA THR A 69 -14.33 -1.05 -14.52
C THR A 69 -13.49 -2.02 -13.67
N GLY A 70 -12.26 -1.61 -13.39
CA GLY A 70 -11.31 -2.32 -12.53
C GLY A 70 -11.47 -2.01 -11.03
N SER A 71 -10.44 -2.37 -10.26
CA SER A 71 -10.24 -1.97 -8.86
C SER A 71 -8.96 -1.12 -8.79
N VAL A 72 -9.11 0.17 -8.53
CA VAL A 72 -8.06 1.18 -8.70
C VAL A 72 -8.17 2.22 -7.59
N GLY A 73 -7.08 2.44 -6.87
CA GLY A 73 -7.07 3.39 -5.76
C GLY A 73 -5.75 3.49 -5.03
N VAL A 74 -5.79 4.22 -3.92
CA VAL A 74 -4.69 4.36 -2.97
C VAL A 74 -5.21 4.18 -1.55
N LEU A 75 -4.43 3.47 -0.74
CA LEU A 75 -4.63 3.25 0.69
C LEU A 75 -3.49 3.94 1.42
N THR A 76 -3.81 4.67 2.48
CA THR A 76 -2.81 5.30 3.34
C THR A 76 -2.97 4.90 4.79
N TYR A 77 -1.85 4.85 5.51
CA TYR A 77 -1.80 4.74 6.96
C TYR A 77 -0.87 5.81 7.54
N ASP A 78 -1.22 6.35 8.68
CA ASP A 78 -0.30 7.17 9.47
C ASP A 78 0.66 6.25 10.25
N LEU A 79 1.96 6.53 10.17
CA LEU A 79 3.02 5.76 10.83
C LEU A 79 3.27 6.33 12.22
N PHE A 80 2.51 5.85 13.20
CA PHE A 80 2.58 6.29 14.59
C PHE A 80 3.76 5.64 15.32
N GLU A 81 4.70 6.44 15.79
CA GLU A 81 5.84 5.98 16.56
C GLU A 81 5.54 6.05 18.07
N ARG A 82 5.60 4.89 18.74
CA ARG A 82 5.18 4.80 20.16
C ARG A 82 6.04 5.62 21.11
N SER A 83 7.33 5.79 20.83
CA SER A 83 8.27 6.57 21.66
C SER A 83 8.01 8.07 21.58
N GLN A 84 7.62 8.58 20.41
CA GLN A 84 7.34 10.01 20.20
C GLN A 84 5.87 10.36 20.49
N ASN A 85 5.01 9.34 20.64
CA ASN A 85 3.57 9.49 20.85
C ASN A 85 2.90 10.37 19.77
N ASP A 86 3.42 10.28 18.54
CA ASP A 86 2.93 11.00 17.37
C ASP A 86 3.22 10.18 16.11
N TYR A 87 2.59 10.53 14.99
CA TYR A 87 2.94 9.99 13.69
C TYR A 87 3.86 10.95 12.92
N ILE A 88 4.90 10.39 12.33
CA ILE A 88 5.98 11.17 11.69
C ILE A 88 5.84 11.21 10.17
N GLU A 89 5.27 10.16 9.59
CA GLU A 89 5.16 9.94 8.15
C GLU A 89 3.84 9.24 7.82
N THR A 90 3.46 9.28 6.55
CA THR A 90 2.27 8.62 6.02
C THR A 90 2.71 7.58 4.99
N LEU A 91 2.39 6.31 5.24
CA LEU A 91 2.52 5.21 4.28
C LEU A 91 1.45 5.36 3.21
N ALA A 92 1.82 5.21 1.93
CA ALA A 92 0.88 5.15 0.82
C ALA A 92 1.11 3.90 -0.03
N ILE A 93 0.01 3.23 -0.38
CA ILE A 93 -0.04 2.00 -1.16
C ILE A 93 -1.04 2.22 -2.30
N MET A 94 -0.54 2.31 -3.53
CA MET A 94 -1.37 2.42 -4.73
C MET A 94 -1.51 1.06 -5.40
N PHE A 95 -2.71 0.77 -5.87
CA PHE A 95 -3.03 -0.41 -6.67
C PHE A 95 -3.90 -0.03 -7.87
N SER A 96 -3.66 -0.70 -8.99
CA SER A 96 -4.44 -0.54 -10.20
C SER A 96 -4.60 -1.89 -10.89
N VAL A 97 -5.80 -2.46 -10.81
CA VAL A 97 -6.21 -3.69 -11.48
C VAL A 97 -7.28 -3.38 -12.53
N PRO A 98 -6.90 -3.12 -13.79
CA PRO A 98 -7.84 -2.70 -14.83
C PRO A 98 -8.80 -3.82 -15.26
N TRP A 99 -9.90 -3.42 -15.90
CA TRP A 99 -10.86 -4.35 -16.49
C TRP A 99 -10.30 -5.03 -17.75
N ASP A 100 -9.75 -4.25 -18.69
CA ASP A 100 -9.29 -4.75 -19.98
C ASP A 100 -7.77 -4.91 -20.03
N TYR A 101 -7.32 -6.17 -20.02
CA TYR A 101 -5.89 -6.51 -20.10
C TYR A 101 -5.33 -6.53 -21.53
N ASN A 102 -6.17 -6.35 -22.56
CA ASN A 102 -5.64 -6.15 -23.92
C ASN A 102 -4.99 -4.76 -24.06
N LEU A 103 -5.45 -3.80 -23.26
CA LEU A 103 -5.00 -2.40 -23.32
C LEU A 103 -4.12 -2.01 -22.13
N TYR A 104 -4.37 -2.58 -20.96
CA TYR A 104 -3.73 -2.16 -19.71
C TYR A 104 -3.15 -3.34 -18.95
N LYS A 105 -2.27 -3.03 -18.00
CA LYS A 105 -1.68 -4.01 -17.09
C LYS A 105 -1.90 -3.61 -15.65
N ASN A 106 -1.68 -4.55 -14.73
CA ASN A 106 -1.67 -4.24 -13.32
C ASN A 106 -0.45 -3.37 -12.97
N TRP A 107 -0.68 -2.35 -12.15
CA TRP A 107 0.36 -1.47 -11.62
C TRP A 107 0.17 -1.30 -10.11
N PHE A 108 1.27 -1.15 -9.41
CA PHE A 108 1.28 -0.87 -7.99
C PHE A 108 2.42 0.04 -7.62
N ALA A 109 2.26 0.77 -6.52
CA ALA A 109 3.31 1.61 -5.98
C ALA A 109 3.23 1.65 -4.46
N VAL A 110 4.38 1.88 -3.84
CA VAL A 110 4.51 2.11 -2.40
C VAL A 110 5.40 3.32 -2.16
N GLY A 111 5.10 4.07 -1.11
CA GLY A 111 5.86 5.26 -0.76
C GLY A 111 5.64 5.71 0.67
N ILE A 112 6.53 6.59 1.11
CA ILE A 112 6.45 7.25 2.42
C ILE A 112 6.45 8.74 2.19
N TYR A 113 5.40 9.39 2.69
CA TYR A 113 5.21 10.83 2.58
C TYR A 113 5.36 11.50 3.93
N LYS A 114 5.62 12.81 3.89
CA LYS A 114 5.59 13.65 5.09
C LYS A 114 4.20 13.58 5.74
N LYS A 115 4.20 13.75 7.06
CA LYS A 115 3.01 13.88 7.90
C LYS A 115 1.91 14.70 7.24
N GLY A 116 0.69 14.16 7.23
CA GLY A 116 -0.50 14.89 6.76
C GLY A 116 -0.75 14.79 5.26
N ARG A 117 -0.12 13.85 4.55
CA ARG A 117 -0.46 13.57 3.14
C ARG A 117 -1.91 13.10 3.03
N ASN A 118 -2.71 13.79 2.23
CA ASN A 118 -4.09 13.42 1.97
C ASN A 118 -4.19 12.13 1.15
N CYS A 119 -5.21 11.32 1.44
CA CYS A 119 -5.59 10.17 0.64
C CYS A 119 -6.70 10.59 -0.32
N ASP A 120 -6.30 11.00 -1.53
CA ASP A 120 -7.19 11.60 -2.51
C ASP A 120 -6.79 11.28 -3.96
N GLU A 121 -7.54 11.84 -4.90
CA GLU A 121 -7.30 11.72 -6.34
C GLU A 121 -5.92 12.27 -6.74
N ALA A 122 -5.43 13.32 -6.09
CA ALA A 122 -4.14 13.91 -6.40
C ALA A 122 -2.99 12.96 -6.04
N LEU A 123 -3.05 12.35 -4.85
CA LEU A 123 -2.09 11.31 -4.45
C LEU A 123 -2.14 10.11 -5.41
N PHE A 124 -3.33 9.64 -5.79
CA PHE A 124 -3.45 8.54 -6.75
C PHE A 124 -2.79 8.90 -8.09
N LYS A 125 -3.11 10.07 -8.66
CA LYS A 125 -2.55 10.54 -9.93
C LYS A 125 -1.03 10.70 -9.86
N GLU A 126 -0.51 11.23 -8.76
CA GLU A 126 0.93 11.34 -8.54
C GLU A 126 1.60 9.96 -8.56
N MET A 127 1.13 9.02 -7.73
CA MET A 127 1.70 7.68 -7.65
C MET A 127 1.56 6.91 -8.97
N TYR A 128 0.53 7.17 -9.78
CA TYR A 128 0.27 6.45 -11.02
C TYR A 128 0.96 7.05 -12.26
N TYR A 129 1.01 8.39 -12.39
CA TYR A 129 1.48 9.06 -13.61
C TYR A 129 2.84 9.73 -13.47
N GLU A 130 3.25 10.16 -12.27
CA GLU A 130 4.50 10.90 -12.10
C GLU A 130 5.71 10.00 -12.46
N LYS A 131 6.71 10.60 -13.10
CA LYS A 131 7.92 9.94 -13.59
C LYS A 131 9.06 10.07 -12.58
N LYS A 132 9.11 11.16 -11.82
CA LYS A 132 10.13 11.44 -10.80
C LYS A 132 9.83 10.75 -9.46
N GLN A 133 9.61 9.44 -9.50
CA GLN A 133 9.05 8.66 -8.39
C GLN A 133 9.82 8.88 -7.07
N LEU A 134 11.15 8.76 -7.10
CA LEU A 134 12.01 8.92 -5.91
C LEU A 134 12.03 10.36 -5.36
N GLU A 135 11.96 11.37 -6.23
CA GLU A 135 11.88 12.78 -5.79
C GLU A 135 10.56 13.06 -5.05
N HIS A 136 9.50 12.34 -5.40
CA HIS A 136 8.17 12.42 -4.78
C HIS A 136 7.96 11.43 -3.63
N GLY A 137 8.93 10.57 -3.32
CA GLY A 137 8.87 9.68 -2.17
C GLY A 137 8.11 8.36 -2.40
N PHE A 138 8.09 7.85 -3.62
CA PHE A 138 7.51 6.54 -3.92
C PHE A 138 8.30 5.76 -4.99
N VAL A 139 7.96 4.48 -5.16
CA VAL A 139 8.36 3.66 -6.31
C VAL A 139 7.14 2.96 -6.88
N ARG A 140 7.09 2.81 -8.21
CA ARG A 140 6.01 2.16 -8.95
C ARG A 140 6.55 1.06 -9.85
N GLY A 141 5.84 -0.05 -9.93
CA GLY A 141 6.15 -1.17 -10.80
C GLY A 141 4.93 -1.76 -11.49
N GLU A 142 5.16 -2.40 -12.64
CA GLU A 142 4.18 -3.30 -13.27
C GLU A 142 4.07 -4.57 -12.40
N ALA A 143 2.86 -5.03 -12.11
CA ALA A 143 2.65 -6.24 -11.34
C ALA A 143 2.90 -7.48 -12.21
N ASN A 144 4.15 -7.91 -12.27
CA ASN A 144 4.57 -9.11 -12.99
C ASN A 144 5.00 -10.25 -12.05
N GLY A 145 4.69 -10.12 -10.75
CA GLY A 145 5.14 -11.02 -9.68
C GLY A 145 6.49 -10.64 -9.06
N SER A 146 7.23 -9.69 -9.63
CA SER A 146 8.47 -9.17 -9.07
C SER A 146 8.22 -8.08 -8.02
N GLY A 147 9.23 -7.86 -7.17
CA GLY A 147 9.14 -6.88 -6.08
C GLY A 147 9.65 -5.48 -6.45
N ILE A 148 9.12 -4.48 -5.76
CA ILE A 148 9.65 -3.12 -5.69
C ILE A 148 10.06 -2.82 -4.25
N ASN A 149 11.09 -2.00 -4.08
CA ASN A 149 11.61 -1.60 -2.78
C ASN A 149 11.71 -0.08 -2.71
N TYR A 150 11.07 0.54 -1.72
CA TYR A 150 11.23 1.95 -1.40
C TYR A 150 12.13 2.08 -0.16
N ILE A 151 13.17 2.90 -0.26
CA ILE A 151 14.08 3.19 0.84
C ILE A 151 13.70 4.56 1.41
N GLY A 152 13.09 4.56 2.60
CA GLY A 152 12.69 5.79 3.29
C GLY A 152 13.76 6.31 4.23
N ASN A 153 13.42 7.33 5.01
CA ASN A 153 14.33 7.89 6.00
C ASN A 153 14.42 7.01 7.25
N PHE A 154 13.26 6.58 7.76
CA PHE A 154 13.13 5.80 9.00
C PHE A 154 12.73 4.34 8.75
N LEU A 155 12.03 4.08 7.65
CA LEU A 155 11.45 2.78 7.32
C LEU A 155 11.71 2.44 5.85
N ASP A 156 11.82 1.15 5.57
CA ASP A 156 11.89 0.63 4.21
C ASP A 156 10.60 -0.16 3.91
N ILE A 157 10.12 -0.07 2.66
CA ILE A 157 8.94 -0.80 2.21
C ILE A 157 9.34 -1.75 1.10
N LYS A 158 8.91 -3.00 1.20
CA LYS A 158 9.01 -3.99 0.13
C LYS A 158 7.62 -4.39 -0.29
N ALA A 159 7.38 -4.48 -1.60
CA ALA A 159 6.09 -4.90 -2.09
C ALA A 159 6.19 -5.79 -3.33
N THR A 160 5.27 -6.75 -3.46
CA THR A 160 5.08 -7.58 -4.65
C THR A 160 3.61 -7.60 -5.03
N MET A 161 3.30 -7.80 -6.30
CA MET A 161 1.92 -7.94 -6.77
C MET A 161 1.85 -8.88 -7.97
N CYS A 162 0.83 -9.74 -8.02
CA CYS A 162 0.62 -10.66 -9.14
C CYS A 162 -0.17 -10.01 -10.31
N PRO A 163 0.04 -10.44 -11.56
CA PRO A 163 -0.62 -9.88 -12.75
C PRO A 163 -2.11 -10.28 -12.93
N MET A 164 -2.69 -11.01 -11.98
CA MET A 164 -4.01 -11.64 -12.14
C MET A 164 -5.16 -10.64 -11.99
N GLY A 165 -6.34 -10.99 -12.51
CA GLY A 165 -7.58 -10.22 -12.35
C GLY A 165 -8.04 -10.09 -10.90
N ASN A 166 -7.89 -11.16 -10.14
CA ASN A 166 -8.01 -11.16 -8.69
C ASN A 166 -6.58 -11.18 -8.15
N SER A 167 -6.03 -9.98 -7.96
CA SER A 167 -4.64 -9.79 -7.63
C SER A 167 -4.39 -9.91 -6.14
N ILE A 168 -3.22 -10.39 -5.78
CA ILE A 168 -2.71 -10.37 -4.42
C ILE A 168 -1.49 -9.44 -4.42
N MET A 169 -1.51 -8.48 -3.50
CA MET A 169 -0.40 -7.59 -3.23
C MET A 169 0.11 -7.86 -1.81
N LYS A 170 1.42 -8.04 -1.66
CA LYS A 170 2.05 -8.20 -0.35
C LYS A 170 2.93 -7.00 -0.08
N VAL A 171 2.81 -6.41 1.10
CA VAL A 171 3.55 -5.22 1.53
C VAL A 171 4.19 -5.51 2.87
N GLU A 172 5.48 -5.29 2.98
CA GLU A 172 6.25 -5.39 4.21
C GLU A 172 6.81 -4.03 4.59
N ILE A 173 6.63 -3.64 5.85
CA ILE A 173 7.20 -2.42 6.42
C ILE A 173 8.28 -2.82 7.40
N TRP A 174 9.51 -2.36 7.15
CA TRP A 174 10.70 -2.71 7.91
C TRP A 174 11.28 -1.49 8.60
N ASP A 175 11.76 -1.68 9.83
CA ASP A 175 12.65 -0.70 10.45
C ASP A 175 13.92 -0.55 9.60
N LYS A 176 14.37 0.69 9.41
CA LYS A 176 15.67 0.90 8.76
C LYS A 176 16.76 0.43 9.71
N LEU A 177 17.47 -0.62 9.30
CA LEU A 177 18.50 -1.28 10.12
C LEU A 177 19.68 -0.35 10.48
N PHE A 178 19.85 0.76 9.75
CA PHE A 178 20.86 1.78 10.00
C PHE A 178 20.30 3.17 9.73
N THR A 179 19.75 3.83 10.74
CA THR A 179 19.65 5.29 10.75
C THR A 179 21.06 5.81 11.01
N SER A 180 21.63 6.62 10.12
CA SER A 180 22.89 7.30 10.42
C SER A 180 22.68 8.16 11.67
N MET A 181 23.19 7.72 12.82
CA MET A 181 23.48 8.61 13.94
C MET A 181 24.54 9.58 13.43
N GLY A 182 24.11 10.75 12.95
CA GLY A 182 25.04 11.62 12.23
C GLY A 182 24.48 13.00 11.94
N GLN A 183 24.22 13.76 13.01
CA GLN A 183 24.59 15.19 13.11
C GLN A 183 24.32 15.66 14.56
N GLN A 184 25.10 15.14 15.51
CA GLN A 184 25.56 16.00 16.59
C GLN A 184 26.77 16.74 16.02
N SER A 185 26.55 17.98 15.60
CA SER A 185 27.61 18.93 15.32
C SER A 185 27.55 19.98 16.41
N TYR A 186 28.68 20.11 17.09
CA TYR A 186 29.01 21.03 18.19
C TYR A 186 28.63 22.49 17.91
#